data_AF-A0A0J9E4Q8-F1
#
_entry.id   AF-A0A0J9E4Q8-F1
#
_cell.length_a   1.000
_cell.length_b   1.000
_cell.length_c   1.000
_cell.angle_alpha   90.00
_cell.angle_beta   90.00
_cell.angle_gamma   90.00
#
_symmetry.space_group_name_H-M   'P 1'
#
loop_
_entity.id
_entity.type
_entity.pdbx_description
1 polymer ?
#
loop_
_entity_poly.entity_id
_entity_poly.type
_entity_poly.pdbx_seq_one_letter_code
_entity_poly.pdbx_strand_id
1 'polypeptide(L)' 'MAGLPDARGKSFATLDDYLAHLAKLGPIDIPYYEPQPDGRYRLIIRQPAGQAPLLFTRAELASKFGFSASE' A
#
# COMPACT_ATOMS: atom_id res chain seq x y z
N MET A 1 10.99 13.54 -7.81
CA MET A 1 9.91 12.59 -7.50
C MET A 1 10.39 11.74 -6.33
N ALA A 2 9.83 12.00 -5.15
CA ALA A 2 10.35 11.51 -3.87
C ALA A 2 10.21 9.99 -3.75
N GLY A 3 11.24 9.35 -3.21
CA GLY A 3 11.37 7.91 -3.09
C GLY A 3 10.25 7.29 -2.27
N LEU A 4 9.42 6.49 -2.93
CA LEU A 4 8.45 5.63 -2.30
C LEU A 4 9.21 4.65 -1.37
N PRO A 5 8.81 4.54 -0.08
CA PRO A 5 9.38 3.53 0.81
C PRO A 5 9.11 2.15 0.20
N ASP A 6 10.07 1.23 0.32
CA ASP A 6 9.96 -0.15 -0.20
C ASP A 6 9.86 -0.31 -1.73
N ALA A 7 9.93 0.76 -2.51
CA ALA A 7 9.90 0.68 -3.96
C ALA A 7 11.15 0.03 -4.59
N ARG A 8 12.18 -0.29 -3.78
CA ARG A 8 13.47 -0.88 -4.21
C ARG A 8 14.08 -0.16 -5.43
N GLY A 9 13.91 1.16 -5.52
CA GLY A 9 14.38 1.98 -6.63
C GLY A 9 13.49 1.99 -7.88
N LYS A 10 12.32 1.35 -7.85
CA LYS A 10 11.31 1.46 -8.92
C LYS A 10 10.44 2.70 -8.73
N SER A 11 10.06 3.29 -9.86
CA SER A 11 9.03 4.31 -9.91
C SER A 11 7.76 3.67 -10.43
N PHE A 12 6.63 3.96 -9.78
CA PHE A 12 5.33 3.45 -10.17
C PHE A 12 4.52 4.60 -10.75
N ALA A 13 3.85 4.36 -11.88
CA ALA A 13 3.01 5.38 -12.51
C ALA A 13 1.68 5.56 -11.76
N THR A 14 1.20 4.50 -11.11
CA THR A 14 -0.08 4.49 -10.38
C THR A 14 0.07 3.79 -9.04
N LEU A 15 -0.83 4.14 -8.11
CA LEU A 15 -0.94 3.45 -6.83
C LEU A 15 -1.18 1.95 -7.02
N ASP A 16 -2.01 1.57 -7.99
CA ASP A 16 -2.35 0.15 -8.24
C ASP A 16 -1.11 -0.68 -8.63
N ASP A 17 -0.23 -0.14 -9.48
CA ASP A 17 1.01 -0.80 -9.87
C ASP A 17 1.96 -0.98 -8.68
N TYR A 18 2.01 0.03 -7.80
CA TYR A 18 2.77 -0.03 -6.55
C TYR A 18 2.20 -1.08 -5.60
N LEU A 19 0.88 -1.14 -5.43
CA LEU A 19 0.21 -2.12 -4.59
C LEU A 19 0.39 -3.56 -5.10
N ALA A 20 0.28 -3.76 -6.42
CA ALA A 20 0.55 -5.03 -7.05
C ALA A 20 2.03 -5.45 -6.88
N HIS A 21 2.96 -4.49 -6.82
CA HIS A 21 4.35 -4.77 -6.51
C HIS A 21 4.55 -5.23 -5.07
N LEU A 22 3.94 -4.55 -4.09
CA LEU A 22 3.95 -4.98 -2.69
C LEU A 22 3.34 -6.39 -2.54
N ALA A 23 2.26 -6.68 -3.26
CA ALA A 23 1.64 -8.01 -3.31
C ALA A 23 2.61 -9.11 -3.78
N LYS A 24 3.44 -8.79 -4.79
CA LYS A 24 4.46 -9.71 -5.32
C LYS A 24 5.65 -9.91 -4.39
N LEU A 25 6.01 -8.89 -3.62
CA LEU A 25 7.11 -8.96 -2.64
C LEU A 25 6.72 -9.79 -1.41
N GLY A 26 5.43 -9.78 -1.05
CA GLY A 26 4.87 -10.62 0.00
C GLY A 26 5.09 -10.06 1.41
N PRO A 27 4.24 -10.46 2.38
CA PRO A 27 4.17 -9.84 3.71
C PRO A 27 5.30 -10.23 4.68
N ILE A 28 6.38 -10.85 4.19
CA ILE A 28 7.42 -11.43 5.06
C ILE A 28 8.25 -10.34 5.73
N ASP A 29 8.56 -9.27 4.99
CA ASP A 29 9.45 -8.20 5.47
C ASP A 29 8.87 -6.79 5.34
N ILE A 30 7.75 -6.64 4.62
CA ILE A 30 7.26 -5.33 4.17
C ILE A 30 5.76 -5.13 4.48
N PRO A 31 5.33 -3.87 4.72
CA PRO A 31 3.91 -3.53 4.82
C PRO A 31 3.18 -3.81 3.51
N TYR A 32 2.24 -4.75 3.55
CA TYR A 32 1.37 -5.11 2.43
C TYR A 32 -0.01 -4.47 2.59
N TYR A 33 -0.65 -4.04 1.51
CA TYR A 33 -2.01 -3.49 1.53
C TYR A 33 -2.92 -4.38 0.68
N GLU A 34 -3.77 -5.15 1.34
CA GLU A 34 -4.67 -6.10 0.70
C GLU A 34 -5.96 -5.42 0.23
N PRO A 35 -6.32 -5.49 -1.06
CA PRO A 35 -7.60 -4.98 -1.54
C PRO A 35 -8.76 -5.75 -0.89
N GLN A 36 -9.72 -5.02 -0.35
CA GLN A 36 -10.94 -5.54 0.25
C GLN A 36 -12.10 -5.41 -0.75
N PRO A 37 -13.10 -6.31 -0.69
CA PRO A 37 -14.28 -6.25 -1.57
C PRO A 37 -15.10 -4.97 -1.39
N ASP A 38 -14.94 -4.28 -0.26
CA ASP A 38 -15.56 -2.98 0.03
C ASP A 38 -14.93 -1.79 -0.74
N GLY A 39 -13.89 -2.04 -1.56
CA GLY A 39 -13.13 -1.01 -2.27
C GLY A 39 -12.08 -0.29 -1.40
N ARG A 40 -11.83 -0.81 -0.20
CA ARG A 40 -10.80 -0.34 0.73
C ARG A 40 -9.57 -1.25 0.68
N TYR A 41 -8.48 -0.82 1.29
CA TYR A 41 -7.24 -1.57 1.39
C TYR A 41 -6.90 -1.81 2.85
N ARG A 42 -6.65 -3.07 3.21
CA ARG A 42 -6.27 -3.47 4.56
C ARG A 42 -4.76 -3.54 4.67
N LEU A 43 -4.18 -2.76 5.58
CA LEU A 43 -2.76 -2.83 5.90
C LEU A 43 -2.48 -4.13 6.67
N ILE A 44 -1.76 -5.02 6.01
CA ILE A 44 -1.17 -6.24 6.53
C ILE A 44 0.29 -5.93 6.84
N ILE A 45 0.56 -5.65 8.11
CA ILE A 45 1.91 -5.53 8.65
C ILE A 45 2.15 -6.60 9.69
N ARG A 46 3.42 -6.88 9.96
CA ARG A 46 3.85 -7.72 11.07
C ARG A 46 3.62 -6.96 12.39
N GLN A 47 2.36 -6.87 12.81
CA GLN A 47 1.95 -6.22 14.04
C GLN A 47 2.02 -7.20 15.22
N PRO A 48 2.33 -6.71 16.44
CA PRO A 48 2.17 -7.51 17.65
C PRO A 48 0.69 -7.86 17.86
N ALA A 49 0.43 -9.04 18.44
CA ALA A 49 -0.92 -9.56 18.65
C ALA A 49 -1.78 -8.56 19.45
N GLY A 50 -2.94 -8.16 18.89
CA GLY A 50 -3.91 -7.28 19.53
C GLY A 50 -4.16 -5.95 18.83
N GLN A 51 -3.47 -5.64 17.73
CA GLN A 51 -3.75 -4.44 16.95
C GLN A 51 -4.83 -4.67 15.90
N ALA A 52 -5.82 -3.76 15.86
CA ALA A 52 -6.89 -3.81 14.88
C ALA A 52 -6.35 -3.56 13.45
N PRO A 53 -6.92 -4.21 12.43
CA PRO A 53 -6.52 -3.98 11.06
C PRO A 53 -6.80 -2.55 10.63
N LEU A 54 -5.76 -1.86 10.14
CA LEU A 54 -5.91 -0.52 9.58
C LEU A 54 -6.44 -0.63 8.15
N LEU A 55 -7.60 -0.01 7.91
CA LEU A 55 -8.20 0.10 6.59
C LEU A 55 -7.91 1.50 6.04
N PHE A 56 -7.49 1.56 4.79
CA PHE A 56 -7.20 2.78 4.06
C PHE A 56 -8.02 2.81 2.77
N THR A 57 -8.49 3.98 2.37
CA THR A 57 -9.10 4.14 1.05
C THR A 57 -8.02 4.33 -0.03
N ARG A 58 -8.40 4.14 -1.31
CA ARG A 58 -7.53 4.44 -2.46
C ARG A 58 -6.97 5.87 -2.39
N ALA A 59 -7.84 6.83 -2.05
CA ALA A 59 -7.47 8.24 -1.94
C ALA A 59 -6.46 8.51 -0.80
N GLU A 60 -6.63 7.83 0.34
CA GLU A 60 -5.69 7.94 1.46
C GLU A 60 -4.33 7.34 1.14
N LEU A 61 -4.30 6.17 0.50
CA LEU A 61 -3.04 5.58 0.05
C LEU A 61 -2.35 6.46 -0.99
N ALA A 62 -3.11 7.00 -1.94
CA ALA A 62 -2.57 7.91 -2.94
C ALA A 62 -1.94 9.13 -2.26
N SER A 63 -2.66 9.77 -1.33
CA SER A 63 -2.15 10.91 -0.56
C SER A 63 -0.93 10.55 0.29
N LYS A 64 -0.94 9.39 0.96
CA LYS A 64 0.14 8.90 1.83
C LYS A 64 1.44 8.65 1.05
N PHE A 65 1.32 8.15 -0.16
CA PHE A 65 2.46 7.82 -1.03
C PHE A 65 2.78 8.95 -2.02
N GLY A 66 2.01 10.03 -2.05
CA GLY A 66 2.18 11.14 -2.99
C GLY A 66 1.80 10.80 -4.44
N PHE A 67 0.97 9.78 -4.66
CA PHE A 67 0.29 9.60 -5.94
C PHE A 67 -0.80 10.66 -6.07
N SER A 68 -0.95 11.25 -7.25
CA SER A 68 -2.18 11.98 -7.57
C SER A 68 -3.32 10.98 -7.47
N ALA A 69 -4.27 11.25 -6.56
CA ALA A 69 -5.58 10.64 -6.60
C ALA A 69 -6.29 11.18 -7.85
N SER A 70 -5.86 10.76 -9.05
CA SER A 70 -6.56 11.15 -10.27
C SER A 70 -7.91 10.47 -10.25
N GLU A 71 -8.93 11.33 -10.16
CA GLU A 71 -10.36 11.10 -10.29
C GLU A 71 -10.75 9.96 -11.26
#